data_AF-A0AAP0QA40-F1
#
_entry.id   AF-A0AAP0QA40-F1
#
_cell.length_a   1.000
_cell.length_b   1.000
_cell.length_c   1.000
_cell.angle_alpha   90.00
_cell.angle_beta   90.00
_cell.angle_gamma   90.00
#
_symmetry.space_group_name_H-M   'P 1'
#
loop_
_entity.id
_entity.type
_entity.pdbx_description
1 polymer ?
#
loop_
_entity_poly.entity_id
_entity_poly.type
_entity_poly.pdbx_seq_one_letter_code
_entity_poly.pdbx_strand_id
1 'polypeptide(L)'
;MKLDIPNLSLRFFTTILEIAPAAKGMFSFLKDSDEIPQNNPKLKAHAVKVFKMTCEAAIQLYEKGEIVITDSTLKYLGSVHLKKDCERSTLRTVKHAIGEKWNEGMSLAWGEAYDELAAAIKAEMRAQEAALVKESWEIMKQNIPDLSLSFFTTILEIAPAAKGMFSFLRDSNEIPQNNPKLKAHAVKVFKLIVKEALLRTIKGALGEKWNEEMCNAWGEAYDRLAAAIKAEMRAQQEALVKESWETMKEDIPGFSLQFFTTILEIAPAAKGLFSFLKDSNEVPQNNPKLKAHAVKVFKLTCESAIQLREKGEIVLPESTLKHLGSVHLSKGVIDAHFEVVKEALLRTVKEAVGSKWSEEMKCAWGEAYDQLATAIKDEMKAAAAADQLSSNLDQAVQITA
;
A
#
# COMPACT_ATOMS: atom_id res chain seq x y z
N MET A 1 24.65 25.70 34.10
CA MET A 1 24.88 24.24 34.10
C MET A 1 25.50 23.89 32.74
N LYS A 2 26.74 23.39 32.71
CA LYS A 2 27.32 22.89 31.44
C LYS A 2 26.51 21.64 31.07
N LEU A 3 25.93 21.60 29.87
CA LEU A 3 25.28 20.38 29.38
C LEU A 3 26.32 19.26 29.38
N ASP A 4 25.94 18.08 29.90
CA ASP A 4 26.74 16.86 29.81
C ASP A 4 26.63 16.31 28.38
N ILE A 5 27.28 17.00 27.44
CA ILE A 5 27.27 16.71 26.01
C ILE A 5 27.65 15.24 25.73
N PRO A 6 28.69 14.65 26.38
CA PRO A 6 29.01 13.23 26.19
C PRO A 6 27.87 12.28 26.49
N ASN A 7 27.15 12.48 27.59
CA ASN A 7 26.06 11.60 28.01
C ASN A 7 24.80 11.81 27.16
N LEU A 8 24.50 13.06 26.80
CA LEU A 8 23.44 13.39 25.85
C LEU A 8 23.68 12.73 24.48
N SER A 9 24.91 12.85 23.97
CA SER A 9 25.29 12.29 22.67
C SER A 9 25.17 10.76 22.67
N LEU A 10 25.64 10.10 23.74
CA LEU A 10 25.54 8.66 23.91
C LEU A 10 24.08 8.19 23.92
N ARG A 11 23.19 8.91 24.61
CA ARG A 11 21.76 8.59 24.68
C ARG A 11 21.05 8.79 23.34
N PHE A 12 21.35 9.88 22.63
CA PHE A 12 20.88 10.13 21.26
C PHE A 12 21.29 9.00 20.32
N PHE A 13 22.57 8.63 20.34
CA PHE A 13 23.12 7.60 19.45
C PHE A 13 22.60 6.18 19.78
N THR A 14 22.42 5.84 21.06
CA THR A 14 21.81 4.58 21.48
C THR A 14 20.37 4.46 20.96
N THR A 15 19.59 5.53 21.06
CA THR A 15 18.19 5.58 20.57
C THR A 15 18.12 5.29 19.06
N ILE A 16 19.07 5.81 18.28
CA ILE A 16 19.18 5.52 16.84
C ILE A 16 19.40 4.02 16.60
N LEU A 17 20.33 3.40 17.34
CA LEU A 17 20.64 1.96 17.20
C LEU A 17 19.47 1.06 17.62
N GLU A 18 18.63 1.49 18.56
CA GLU A 18 17.40 0.78 18.95
C GLU A 18 16.34 0.81 17.84
N ILE A 19 16.19 1.95 17.17
CA ILE A 19 15.21 2.14 16.09
C ILE A 19 15.65 1.42 14.81
N ALA A 20 16.96 1.35 14.59
CA ALA A 20 17.59 0.69 13.46
C ALA A 20 18.70 -0.28 13.89
N PRO A 21 18.33 -1.48 14.39
CA PRO A 21 19.30 -2.47 14.87
C PRO A 21 20.31 -2.91 13.81
N ALA A 22 19.94 -2.86 12.52
CA ALA A 22 20.83 -3.15 11.40
C ALA A 22 22.07 -2.24 11.34
N ALA A 23 21.97 -1.01 11.89
CA ALA A 23 23.07 -0.05 11.96
C ALA A 23 24.24 -0.52 12.84
N LYS A 24 23.98 -1.46 13.79
CA LYS A 24 25.04 -2.06 14.62
C LYS A 24 26.13 -2.72 13.77
N GLY A 25 25.76 -3.31 12.62
CA GLY A 25 26.69 -4.01 11.72
C GLY A 25 27.76 -3.11 11.09
N MET A 26 27.57 -1.79 11.10
CA MET A 26 28.54 -0.82 10.60
C MET A 26 29.70 -0.57 11.58
N PHE A 27 29.52 -0.95 12.84
CA PHE A 27 30.51 -0.73 13.89
C PHE A 27 31.16 -2.05 14.22
N SER A 28 32.44 -2.20 13.86
CA SER A 28 33.23 -3.40 14.15
C SER A 28 33.25 -3.75 15.64
N PHE A 29 33.03 -2.79 16.52
CA PHE A 29 32.97 -2.96 17.98
C PHE A 29 31.55 -3.25 18.53
N LEU A 30 30.51 -3.31 17.68
CA LEU A 30 29.13 -3.64 18.04
C LEU A 30 28.59 -4.89 17.31
N LYS A 31 29.38 -5.48 16.40
CA LYS A 31 28.93 -6.51 15.45
C LYS A 31 28.44 -7.81 16.13
N ASP A 32 28.99 -8.14 17.29
CA ASP A 32 28.75 -9.40 18.02
C ASP A 32 28.09 -9.18 19.40
N SER A 33 27.53 -8.00 19.65
CA SER A 33 26.95 -7.64 20.96
C SER A 33 25.43 -7.42 20.85
N ASP A 34 24.67 -8.24 21.57
CA ASP A 34 23.22 -8.08 21.69
C ASP A 34 22.85 -6.77 22.41
N GLU A 35 23.69 -6.35 23.35
CA GLU A 35 23.53 -5.11 24.12
C GLU A 35 24.37 -3.95 23.57
N ILE A 36 23.91 -2.71 23.76
CA ILE A 36 24.66 -1.51 23.39
C ILE A 36 25.61 -1.15 24.55
N PRO A 37 26.94 -1.25 24.39
CA PRO A 37 27.89 -1.12 25.49
C PRO A 37 28.07 0.36 25.88
N GLN A 38 27.19 0.86 26.76
CA GLN A 38 27.10 2.26 27.19
C GLN A 38 28.43 2.85 27.70
N ASN A 39 29.31 2.03 28.28
CA ASN A 39 30.60 2.48 28.82
C ASN A 39 31.76 2.41 27.82
N ASN A 40 31.52 2.01 26.57
CA ASN A 40 32.57 1.88 25.57
C ASN A 40 33.09 3.26 25.13
N PRO A 41 34.39 3.56 25.27
CA PRO A 41 34.94 4.87 24.93
C PRO A 41 34.87 5.17 23.43
N LYS A 42 34.96 4.17 22.54
CA LYS A 42 34.80 4.35 21.09
C LYS A 42 33.36 4.71 20.73
N LEU A 43 32.39 4.07 21.38
CA LEU A 43 30.96 4.40 21.22
C LEU A 43 30.68 5.83 21.68
N LYS A 44 31.18 6.23 22.87
CA LYS A 44 31.02 7.59 23.38
C LYS A 44 31.63 8.65 22.44
N ALA A 45 32.85 8.42 21.96
CA ALA A 45 33.51 9.36 21.04
C ALA A 45 32.74 9.48 19.70
N HIS A 46 32.28 8.36 19.16
CA HIS A 46 31.51 8.36 17.92
C HIS A 46 30.15 9.03 18.09
N ALA A 47 29.45 8.74 19.19
CA ALA A 47 28.17 9.35 19.53
C ALA A 47 28.28 10.89 19.61
N VAL A 48 29.33 11.41 20.25
CA VAL A 48 29.60 12.86 20.31
C VAL A 48 29.84 13.44 18.91
N LYS A 49 30.60 12.73 18.06
CA LYS A 49 30.84 13.17 16.68
C LYS A 49 29.53 13.27 15.89
N VAL A 50 28.69 12.24 15.93
CA VAL A 50 27.41 12.20 15.19
C VAL A 50 26.44 13.26 15.71
N PHE A 51 26.33 13.42 17.04
CA PHE A 51 25.49 14.46 17.63
C PHE A 51 25.94 15.86 17.20
N LYS A 52 27.23 16.16 17.31
CA LYS A 52 27.79 17.46 16.90
C LYS A 52 27.53 17.73 15.42
N MET A 53 27.81 16.77 14.55
CA MET A 53 27.58 16.93 13.11
C MET A 53 26.10 17.16 12.78
N THR A 54 25.18 16.45 13.45
CA THR A 54 23.74 16.63 13.24
C THR A 54 23.28 18.04 13.63
N CYS A 55 23.79 18.56 14.75
CA CYS A 55 23.51 19.94 15.18
C CYS A 55 24.10 20.96 14.20
N GLU A 56 25.36 20.80 13.78
CA GLU A 56 26.00 21.70 12.83
C GLU A 56 25.32 21.69 11.45
N ALA A 57 24.85 20.53 11.01
CA ALA A 57 24.06 20.35 9.80
C ALA A 57 22.72 21.09 9.88
N ALA A 58 21.98 20.94 10.98
CA ALA A 58 20.71 21.63 11.20
C ALA A 58 20.89 23.15 11.23
N ILE A 59 21.96 23.65 11.89
CA ILE A 59 22.30 25.08 11.91
C ILE A 59 22.61 25.59 10.51
N GLN A 60 23.43 24.87 9.73
CA GLN A 60 23.77 25.26 8.36
C GLN A 60 22.53 25.34 7.47
N LEU A 61 21.62 24.38 7.59
CA LEU A 61 20.37 24.38 6.84
C LEU A 61 19.50 25.59 7.20
N TYR A 62 19.36 25.90 8.48
CA TYR A 62 18.59 27.05 8.95
C TYR A 62 19.19 28.40 8.53
N GLU A 63 20.52 28.51 8.52
CA GLU A 63 21.22 29.75 8.16
C GLU A 63 21.34 29.96 6.65
N LYS A 64 21.44 28.89 5.86
CA LYS A 64 21.80 28.96 4.43
C LYS A 64 20.74 28.41 3.47
N GLY A 65 19.72 27.72 3.97
CA GLY A 65 18.67 27.07 3.16
C GLY A 65 19.13 25.83 2.40
N GLU A 66 20.41 25.46 2.49
CA GLU A 66 21.00 24.32 1.77
C GLU A 66 22.02 23.60 2.66
N ILE A 67 22.16 22.28 2.45
CA ILE A 67 23.14 21.44 3.14
C ILE A 67 23.82 20.47 2.17
N VAL A 68 25.15 20.39 2.23
CA VAL A 68 25.95 19.41 1.48
C VAL A 68 26.36 18.29 2.42
N ILE A 69 25.84 17.08 2.22
CA ILE A 69 26.10 15.94 3.10
C ILE A 69 27.25 15.11 2.53
N THR A 70 28.44 15.34 3.07
CA THR A 70 29.66 14.63 2.65
C THR A 70 29.98 13.41 3.53
N ASP A 71 29.48 13.36 4.77
CA ASP A 71 29.80 12.28 5.72
C ASP A 71 28.89 11.05 5.52
N SER A 72 29.51 9.87 5.40
CA SER A 72 28.85 8.59 5.16
C SER A 72 27.89 8.17 6.27
N THR A 73 28.11 8.62 7.52
CA THR A 73 27.23 8.32 8.66
C THR A 73 25.90 9.05 8.52
N LEU A 74 25.93 10.33 8.12
CA LEU A 74 24.71 11.11 7.88
C LEU A 74 23.94 10.60 6.67
N LYS A 75 24.64 10.18 5.60
CA LYS A 75 24.00 9.51 4.45
C LYS A 75 23.27 8.23 4.87
N TYR A 76 23.90 7.39 5.69
CA TYR A 76 23.27 6.17 6.18
C TYR A 76 22.07 6.46 7.10
N LEU A 77 22.19 7.42 8.01
CA LEU A 77 21.08 7.85 8.87
C LEU A 77 19.89 8.34 8.04
N GLY A 78 20.15 9.07 6.95
CA GLY A 78 19.16 9.42 5.94
C GLY A 78 18.42 8.22 5.35
N SER A 79 19.18 7.20 4.94
CA SER A 79 18.64 5.94 4.36
C SER A 79 17.75 5.17 5.33
N VAL A 80 18.04 5.27 6.63
CA VAL A 80 17.25 4.65 7.70
C VAL A 80 15.97 5.46 7.99
N HIS A 81 16.06 6.79 7.99
CA HIS A 81 14.90 7.67 8.16
C HIS A 81 13.96 7.72 6.95
N LEU A 82 14.37 7.21 5.78
CA LEU A 82 13.46 6.87 4.68
C LEU A 82 12.48 5.75 5.06
N LYS A 83 12.81 4.91 6.05
CA LYS A 83 12.05 3.70 6.39
C LYS A 83 11.22 3.80 7.68
N LYS A 84 11.44 4.79 8.56
CA LYS A 84 10.71 4.92 9.85
C LYS A 84 10.58 6.37 10.34
N ASP A 85 9.40 6.68 10.91
CA ASP A 85 9.11 7.92 11.64
C ASP A 85 9.83 7.94 13.01
N CYS A 86 11.01 8.57 13.05
CA CYS A 86 11.93 8.54 14.19
C CYS A 86 11.87 9.80 15.09
N GLU A 87 11.03 10.77 14.72
CA GLU A 87 10.98 12.14 15.27
C GLU A 87 10.75 12.19 16.80
N ARG A 88 9.80 11.39 17.30
CA ARG A 88 9.35 11.45 18.72
C ARG A 88 10.41 11.02 19.73
N SER A 89 11.36 10.18 19.33
CA SER A 89 12.38 9.62 20.24
C SER A 89 13.55 10.59 20.45
N THR A 90 13.92 11.30 19.39
CA THR A 90 14.99 12.32 19.39
C THR A 90 14.61 13.53 20.24
N LEU A 91 13.40 14.09 20.01
CA LEU A 91 12.88 15.25 20.75
C LEU A 91 12.78 14.99 22.26
N ARG A 92 12.36 13.79 22.66
CA ARG A 92 12.25 13.39 24.08
C ARG A 92 13.62 13.42 24.79
N THR A 93 14.67 12.99 24.09
CA THR A 93 16.03 12.96 24.63
C THR A 93 16.60 14.36 24.81
N VAL A 94 16.41 15.24 23.82
CA VAL A 94 16.85 16.64 23.88
C VAL A 94 16.09 17.41 24.96
N LYS A 95 14.76 17.24 25.04
CA LYS A 95 13.91 17.83 26.10
C LYS A 95 14.39 17.47 27.50
N HIS A 96 14.68 16.19 27.74
CA HIS A 96 15.14 15.72 29.04
C HIS A 96 16.50 16.32 29.45
N ALA A 97 17.39 16.58 28.48
CA ALA A 97 18.71 17.14 28.75
C ALA A 97 18.72 18.67 28.95
N ILE A 98 17.83 19.39 28.27
CA ILE A 98 17.69 20.84 28.42
C ILE A 98 16.90 21.18 29.70
N GLY A 99 16.05 20.25 30.18
CA GLY A 99 15.38 20.34 31.47
C GLY A 99 14.42 21.53 31.52
N GLU A 100 14.43 22.28 32.62
CA GLU A 100 13.51 23.40 32.88
C GLU A 100 13.62 24.56 31.88
N LYS A 101 14.69 24.61 31.09
CA LYS A 101 14.86 25.63 30.04
C LYS A 101 14.16 25.28 28.73
N TRP A 102 13.64 24.07 28.60
CA TRP A 102 12.93 23.62 27.41
C TRP A 102 11.55 24.26 27.35
N ASN A 103 11.18 24.82 26.20
CA ASN A 103 9.86 25.41 25.97
C ASN A 103 9.25 24.90 24.66
N GLU A 104 7.97 25.23 24.46
CA GLU A 104 7.20 24.78 23.29
C GLU A 104 7.78 25.31 21.97
N GLY A 105 8.25 26.57 21.95
CA GLY A 105 8.92 27.15 20.77
C GLY A 105 10.21 26.43 20.40
N MET A 106 11.01 25.98 21.38
CA MET A 106 12.17 25.13 21.14
C MET A 106 11.76 23.77 20.60
N SER A 107 10.67 23.18 21.11
CA SER A 107 10.17 21.90 20.61
C SER A 107 9.75 21.96 19.15
N LEU A 108 9.02 23.02 18.76
CA LEU A 108 8.57 23.23 17.40
C LEU A 108 9.78 23.44 16.47
N ALA A 109 10.67 24.37 16.82
CA ALA A 109 11.85 24.68 16.01
C ALA A 109 12.80 23.49 15.84
N TRP A 110 12.96 22.65 16.88
CA TRP A 110 13.76 21.42 16.76
C TRP A 110 13.08 20.34 15.93
N GLY A 111 11.74 20.22 16.00
CA GLY A 111 10.98 19.31 15.15
C GLY A 111 11.12 19.72 13.68
N GLU A 112 10.82 20.99 13.37
CA GLU A 112 10.92 21.57 12.03
C GLU A 112 12.34 21.44 11.45
N ALA A 113 13.37 21.84 12.20
CA ALA A 113 14.76 21.75 11.72
C ALA A 113 15.20 20.29 11.50
N TYR A 114 14.71 19.35 12.29
CA TYR A 114 15.01 17.94 12.12
C TYR A 114 14.29 17.35 10.90
N ASP A 115 13.03 17.72 10.67
CA ASP A 115 12.26 17.30 9.51
C ASP A 115 12.84 17.88 8.22
N GLU A 116 13.23 19.15 8.22
CA GLU A 116 13.91 19.80 7.11
C GLU A 116 15.27 19.15 6.83
N LEU A 117 16.07 18.87 7.86
CA LEU A 117 17.34 18.17 7.70
C LEU A 117 17.14 16.76 7.16
N ALA A 118 16.17 16.00 7.68
CA ALA A 118 15.83 14.69 7.18
C ALA A 118 15.34 14.77 5.71
N ALA A 119 14.53 15.76 5.35
CA ALA A 119 14.06 15.97 3.99
C ALA A 119 15.21 16.33 3.04
N ALA A 120 16.12 17.19 3.46
CA ALA A 120 17.30 17.59 2.70
C ALA A 120 18.27 16.42 2.48
N ILE A 121 18.52 15.61 3.53
CA ILE A 121 19.30 14.37 3.39
C ILE A 121 18.65 13.42 2.39
N LYS A 122 17.32 13.25 2.48
CA LYS A 122 16.59 12.43 1.51
C LYS A 122 16.68 13.00 0.09
N ALA A 123 16.60 14.33 -0.09
CA ALA A 123 16.69 14.97 -1.40
C ALA A 123 18.08 14.80 -2.04
N GLU A 124 19.15 14.99 -1.27
CA GLU A 124 20.53 14.80 -1.72
C GLU A 124 20.82 13.35 -2.12
N MET A 125 20.39 12.38 -1.29
CA MET A 125 20.50 10.97 -1.62
C MET A 125 19.74 10.62 -2.92
N ARG A 126 18.53 11.15 -3.09
CA ARG A 126 17.75 10.97 -4.33
C ARG A 126 18.43 11.59 -5.54
N ALA A 127 19.09 12.73 -5.39
CA ALA A 127 19.84 13.36 -6.47
C ALA A 127 21.01 12.48 -6.92
N GLN A 128 21.71 11.84 -5.97
CA GLN A 128 22.78 10.88 -6.25
C GLN A 128 22.26 9.61 -6.93
N GLU A 129 21.17 9.01 -6.43
CA GLU A 129 20.49 7.88 -7.09
C GLU A 129 20.07 8.23 -8.52
N ALA A 130 19.48 9.41 -8.71
CA ALA A 130 19.03 9.88 -10.02
C ALA A 130 20.19 10.14 -10.98
N ALA A 131 21.33 10.63 -10.49
CA ALA A 131 22.54 10.79 -11.29
C ALA A 131 23.07 9.44 -11.78
N LEU A 132 23.15 8.43 -10.89
CA LEU A 132 23.56 7.07 -11.25
C LEU A 132 22.61 6.43 -12.28
N VAL A 133 21.30 6.59 -12.09
CA VAL A 133 20.29 6.10 -13.06
C VAL A 133 20.44 6.81 -14.40
N LYS A 134 20.63 8.13 -14.43
CA LYS A 134 20.84 8.90 -15.67
C LYS A 134 22.11 8.46 -16.38
N GLU A 135 23.24 8.39 -15.68
CA GLU A 135 24.52 7.99 -16.26
C GLU A 135 24.46 6.58 -16.86
N SER A 136 23.92 5.62 -16.11
CA SER A 136 23.74 4.26 -16.62
C SER A 136 22.72 4.17 -17.76
N TRP A 137 21.65 4.98 -17.72
CA TRP A 137 20.68 5.08 -18.82
C TRP A 137 21.31 5.61 -20.12
N GLU A 138 22.22 6.59 -20.05
CA GLU A 138 22.92 7.12 -21.24
C GLU A 138 23.72 6.04 -21.97
N ILE A 139 24.24 5.06 -21.23
CA ILE A 139 24.95 3.90 -21.78
C ILE A 139 23.96 2.90 -22.37
N MET A 140 22.91 2.56 -21.62
CA MET A 140 21.93 1.54 -22.02
C MET A 140 21.07 1.96 -23.20
N LYS A 141 20.69 3.24 -23.30
CA LYS A 141 19.76 3.73 -24.32
C LYS A 141 20.28 3.57 -25.76
N GLN A 142 21.56 3.29 -25.94
CA GLN A 142 22.15 3.04 -27.25
C GLN A 142 21.76 1.66 -27.82
N ASN A 143 21.34 0.70 -26.96
CA ASN A 143 21.05 -0.69 -27.33
C ASN A 143 19.66 -1.16 -26.86
N ILE A 144 18.67 -0.25 -26.79
CA ILE A 144 17.31 -0.55 -26.29
C ILE A 144 16.67 -1.79 -26.93
N PRO A 145 16.77 -2.04 -28.25
CA PRO A 145 16.15 -3.24 -28.84
C PRO A 145 16.66 -4.55 -28.26
N ASP A 146 17.98 -4.68 -28.06
CA ASP A 146 18.62 -5.89 -27.55
C ASP A 146 18.42 -6.03 -26.03
N LEU A 147 18.46 -4.91 -25.30
CA LEU A 147 18.15 -4.90 -23.87
C LEU A 147 16.69 -5.28 -23.60
N SER A 148 15.76 -4.79 -24.41
CA SER A 148 14.34 -5.16 -24.30
C SER A 148 14.16 -6.67 -24.52
N LEU A 149 14.85 -7.22 -25.52
CA LEU A 149 14.82 -8.66 -25.76
C LEU A 149 15.42 -9.47 -24.61
N SER A 150 16.58 -9.07 -24.11
CA SER A 150 17.26 -9.70 -22.99
C SER A 150 16.41 -9.68 -21.73
N PHE A 151 15.74 -8.56 -21.46
CA PHE A 151 14.79 -8.40 -20.38
C PHE A 151 13.63 -9.41 -20.46
N PHE A 152 12.95 -9.51 -21.61
CA PHE A 152 11.84 -10.46 -21.77
C PHE A 152 12.29 -11.92 -21.78
N THR A 153 13.48 -12.21 -22.29
CA THR A 153 14.08 -13.55 -22.23
C THR A 153 14.33 -13.95 -20.77
N THR A 154 14.91 -13.04 -19.98
CA THR A 154 15.17 -13.25 -18.55
C THR A 154 13.87 -13.49 -17.77
N ILE A 155 12.78 -12.76 -18.10
CA ILE A 155 11.45 -13.01 -17.50
C ILE A 155 10.99 -14.46 -17.75
N LEU A 156 11.11 -14.94 -18.98
CA LEU A 156 10.68 -16.28 -19.39
C LEU A 156 11.56 -17.39 -18.80
N GLU A 157 12.84 -17.10 -18.54
CA GLU A 157 13.75 -17.99 -17.82
C GLU A 157 13.41 -18.08 -16.32
N ILE A 158 13.12 -16.94 -15.67
CA ILE A 158 12.75 -16.88 -14.26
C ILE A 158 11.38 -17.53 -14.01
N ALA A 159 10.43 -17.36 -14.95
CA ALA A 159 9.08 -17.90 -14.83
C ALA A 159 8.64 -18.61 -16.12
N PRO A 160 9.06 -19.87 -16.33
CA PRO A 160 8.71 -20.64 -17.53
C PRO A 160 7.20 -20.84 -17.73
N ALA A 161 6.41 -20.84 -16.64
CA ALA A 161 4.96 -20.90 -16.69
C ALA A 161 4.32 -19.70 -17.43
N ALA A 162 5.02 -18.56 -17.50
CA ALA A 162 4.58 -17.40 -18.27
C ALA A 162 4.50 -17.69 -19.78
N LYS A 163 5.20 -18.74 -20.29
CA LYS A 163 5.11 -19.19 -21.70
C LYS A 163 3.66 -19.46 -22.12
N GLY A 164 2.83 -20.02 -21.24
CA GLY A 164 1.42 -20.32 -21.53
C GLY A 164 0.55 -19.09 -21.84
N MET A 165 1.02 -17.89 -21.47
CA MET A 165 0.36 -16.61 -21.75
C MET A 165 0.67 -16.07 -23.15
N PHE A 166 1.67 -16.63 -23.83
CA PHE A 166 2.07 -16.26 -25.17
C PHE A 166 1.63 -17.35 -26.13
N SER A 167 0.61 -17.08 -26.96
CA SER A 167 0.06 -18.06 -27.89
C SER A 167 1.10 -18.64 -28.87
N PHE A 168 2.19 -17.92 -29.13
CA PHE A 168 3.32 -18.35 -29.98
C PHE A 168 4.42 -19.11 -29.24
N LEU A 169 4.37 -19.23 -27.89
CA LEU A 169 5.33 -20.02 -27.09
C LEU A 169 4.71 -21.31 -26.53
N ARG A 170 3.42 -21.57 -26.80
CA ARG A 170 2.66 -22.67 -26.21
C ARG A 170 3.25 -24.05 -26.51
N ASP A 171 3.88 -24.20 -27.67
CA ASP A 171 4.40 -25.48 -28.18
C ASP A 171 5.91 -25.42 -28.48
N SER A 172 6.64 -24.44 -27.93
CA SER A 172 8.08 -24.24 -28.16
C SER A 172 8.88 -24.30 -26.86
N ASN A 173 9.92 -25.12 -26.85
CA ASN A 173 10.92 -25.12 -25.78
C ASN A 173 11.91 -23.93 -25.91
N GLU A 174 12.03 -23.36 -27.11
CA GLU A 174 12.94 -22.26 -27.44
C GLU A 174 12.25 -20.88 -27.38
N ILE A 175 12.94 -19.89 -26.83
CA ILE A 175 12.50 -18.48 -26.76
C ILE A 175 13.05 -17.75 -27.99
N PRO A 176 12.22 -17.31 -28.96
CA PRO A 176 12.72 -16.72 -30.19
C PRO A 176 13.28 -15.30 -29.93
N GLN A 177 14.58 -15.14 -30.15
CA GLN A 177 15.30 -13.89 -29.89
C GLN A 177 14.86 -12.72 -30.83
N ASN A 178 14.11 -12.96 -31.91
CA ASN A 178 13.79 -11.90 -32.90
C ASN A 178 12.30 -11.73 -33.22
N ASN A 179 11.39 -11.99 -32.27
CA ASN A 179 9.94 -11.97 -32.55
C ASN A 179 9.26 -10.60 -32.30
N PRO A 180 8.66 -9.95 -33.32
CA PRO A 180 7.97 -8.65 -33.17
C PRO A 180 6.74 -8.69 -32.26
N LYS A 181 6.07 -9.83 -32.12
CA LYS A 181 4.85 -9.97 -31.30
C LYS A 181 5.16 -10.06 -29.81
N LEU A 182 6.33 -10.62 -29.45
CA LEU A 182 6.84 -10.64 -28.08
C LEU A 182 7.08 -9.21 -27.55
N LYS A 183 7.43 -8.27 -28.44
CA LYS A 183 7.65 -6.85 -28.11
C LYS A 183 6.38 -6.09 -27.68
N ALA A 184 5.18 -6.60 -27.97
CA ALA A 184 3.93 -5.82 -27.90
C ALA A 184 2.98 -6.18 -26.74
N HIS A 185 3.24 -7.21 -25.92
CA HIS A 185 2.18 -7.76 -25.06
C HIS A 185 2.58 -8.20 -23.63
N ALA A 186 3.69 -7.71 -23.12
CA ALA A 186 4.27 -8.19 -21.86
C ALA A 186 3.75 -7.46 -20.59
N VAL A 187 2.44 -7.52 -20.30
CA VAL A 187 1.82 -6.70 -19.22
C VAL A 187 1.36 -7.50 -17.99
N LYS A 188 1.46 -8.83 -17.91
CA LYS A 188 0.78 -9.60 -16.83
C LYS A 188 1.61 -10.50 -15.90
N VAL A 189 2.91 -10.27 -15.73
CA VAL A 189 3.74 -11.01 -14.73
C VAL A 189 4.65 -10.05 -13.93
N PHE A 190 4.05 -9.01 -13.35
CA PHE A 190 4.68 -7.69 -13.45
C PHE A 190 5.48 -7.15 -12.26
N LYS A 191 5.46 -7.73 -11.06
CA LYS A 191 6.05 -7.02 -9.88
C LYS A 191 7.40 -7.54 -9.36
N LEU A 192 7.56 -8.84 -9.13
CA LEU A 192 8.80 -9.40 -8.60
C LEU A 192 9.79 -9.78 -9.71
N ILE A 193 9.26 -10.36 -10.80
CA ILE A 193 10.07 -10.87 -11.91
C ILE A 193 10.57 -9.72 -12.80
N VAL A 194 9.78 -8.65 -12.94
CA VAL A 194 10.16 -7.46 -13.72
C VAL A 194 11.28 -6.68 -13.04
N LYS A 195 11.22 -6.50 -11.70
CA LYS A 195 12.31 -5.86 -10.97
C LYS A 195 13.61 -6.63 -11.12
N GLU A 196 13.57 -7.93 -10.88
CA GLU A 196 14.74 -8.80 -10.97
C GLU A 196 15.28 -8.90 -12.40
N ALA A 197 14.42 -9.08 -13.40
CA ALA A 197 14.81 -9.10 -14.80
C ALA A 197 15.42 -7.77 -15.23
N LEU A 198 14.85 -6.64 -14.80
CA LEU A 198 15.39 -5.30 -15.09
C LEU A 198 16.80 -5.18 -14.53
N LEU A 199 17.00 -5.49 -13.25
CA LEU A 199 18.31 -5.41 -12.61
C LEU A 199 19.34 -6.34 -13.26
N ARG A 200 18.95 -7.57 -13.64
CA ARG A 200 19.84 -8.50 -14.36
C ARG A 200 20.21 -8.00 -15.75
N THR A 201 19.27 -7.45 -16.51
CA THR A 201 19.53 -6.86 -17.83
C THR A 201 20.48 -5.68 -17.73
N ILE A 202 20.26 -4.77 -16.77
CA ILE A 202 21.13 -3.62 -16.54
C ILE A 202 22.53 -4.07 -16.12
N LYS A 203 22.63 -5.05 -15.21
CA LYS A 203 23.91 -5.65 -14.80
C LYS A 203 24.65 -6.25 -15.99
N GLY A 204 23.97 -7.01 -16.84
CA GLY A 204 24.55 -7.60 -18.05
C GLY A 204 25.05 -6.54 -19.04
N ALA A 205 24.32 -5.44 -19.18
CA ALA A 205 24.68 -4.32 -20.06
C ALA A 205 25.92 -3.55 -19.57
N LEU A 206 26.04 -3.37 -18.25
CA LEU A 206 27.10 -2.57 -17.64
C LEU A 206 28.36 -3.38 -17.32
N GLY A 207 28.26 -4.70 -17.22
CA GLY A 207 29.40 -5.59 -16.98
C GLY A 207 30.17 -5.17 -15.71
N GLU A 208 31.47 -4.90 -15.86
CA GLU A 208 32.35 -4.48 -14.76
C GLU A 208 31.99 -3.12 -14.15
N LYS A 209 31.23 -2.28 -14.86
CA LYS A 209 30.77 -0.97 -14.34
C LYS A 209 29.62 -1.10 -13.35
N TRP A 210 28.99 -2.27 -13.26
CA TRP A 210 27.90 -2.52 -12.32
C TRP A 210 28.41 -2.64 -10.88
N ASN A 211 27.74 -1.96 -9.95
CA ASN A 211 28.05 -2.03 -8.52
C ASN A 211 26.78 -2.09 -7.65
N GLU A 212 26.95 -2.28 -6.34
CA GLU A 212 25.84 -2.39 -5.39
C GLU A 212 25.03 -1.09 -5.26
N GLU A 213 25.66 0.07 -5.39
CA GLU A 213 24.99 1.38 -5.37
C GLU A 213 24.04 1.55 -6.57
N MET A 214 24.48 1.14 -7.77
CA MET A 214 23.64 1.11 -8.97
C MET A 214 22.49 0.12 -8.84
N CYS A 215 22.72 -1.04 -8.22
CA CYS A 215 21.66 -2.02 -7.94
C CYS A 215 20.57 -1.42 -7.05
N ASN A 216 20.97 -0.74 -5.98
CA ASN A 216 20.04 -0.07 -5.07
C ASN A 216 19.29 1.07 -5.77
N ALA A 217 20.01 1.92 -6.52
CA ALA A 217 19.42 3.06 -7.24
C ALA A 217 18.37 2.62 -8.28
N TRP A 218 18.67 1.59 -9.09
CA TRP A 218 17.72 1.05 -10.06
C TRP A 218 16.56 0.30 -9.41
N GLY A 219 16.82 -0.41 -8.31
CA GLY A 219 15.78 -1.07 -7.52
C GLY A 219 14.77 -0.07 -6.95
N GLU A 220 15.26 1.04 -6.40
CA GLU A 220 14.45 2.14 -5.87
C GLU A 220 13.72 2.89 -6.98
N ALA A 221 14.37 3.17 -8.10
CA ALA A 221 13.74 3.81 -9.26
C ALA A 221 12.56 2.97 -9.81
N TYR A 222 12.74 1.65 -9.89
CA TYR A 222 11.67 0.74 -10.27
C TYR A 222 10.51 0.75 -9.27
N ASP A 223 10.79 0.67 -7.97
CA ASP A 223 9.75 0.67 -6.94
C ASP A 223 8.94 1.97 -6.96
N ARG A 224 9.61 3.12 -7.18
CA ARG A 224 8.96 4.43 -7.34
C ARG A 224 8.09 4.49 -8.58
N LEU A 225 8.58 3.99 -9.72
CA LEU A 225 7.80 3.91 -10.95
C LEU A 225 6.56 3.03 -10.75
N ALA A 226 6.72 1.86 -10.13
CA ALA A 226 5.61 0.95 -9.83
C ALA A 226 4.60 1.59 -8.87
N ALA A 227 5.06 2.34 -7.87
CA ALA A 227 4.19 3.07 -6.96
C ALA A 227 3.44 4.21 -7.67
N ALA A 228 4.10 4.96 -8.54
CA ALA A 228 3.48 6.03 -9.33
C ALA A 228 2.42 5.49 -10.30
N ILE A 229 2.72 4.40 -11.03
CA ILE A 229 1.74 3.72 -11.89
C ILE A 229 0.54 3.26 -11.07
N LYS A 230 0.77 2.64 -9.91
CA LYS A 230 -0.32 2.20 -9.02
C LYS A 230 -1.16 3.38 -8.53
N ALA A 231 -0.54 4.50 -8.18
CA ALA A 231 -1.24 5.70 -7.73
C ALA A 231 -2.09 6.32 -8.85
N GLU A 232 -1.54 6.42 -10.06
CA GLU A 232 -2.26 6.91 -11.24
C GLU A 232 -3.46 6.03 -11.58
N MET A 233 -3.27 4.71 -11.65
CA MET A 233 -4.37 3.77 -11.87
C MET A 233 -5.46 3.90 -10.80
N ARG A 234 -5.07 4.08 -9.54
CA ARG A 234 -6.00 4.27 -8.43
C ARG A 234 -6.80 5.56 -8.58
N ALA A 235 -6.14 6.67 -8.96
CA ALA A 235 -6.79 7.94 -9.20
C ALA A 235 -7.78 7.87 -10.37
N GLN A 236 -7.43 7.18 -11.45
CA GLN A 236 -8.33 6.94 -12.59
C GLN A 236 -9.56 6.12 -12.17
N GLN A 237 -9.35 5.03 -11.42
CA GLN A 237 -10.46 4.23 -10.89
C GLN A 237 -11.36 5.03 -9.94
N GLU A 238 -10.78 5.88 -9.09
CA GLU A 238 -11.53 6.79 -8.21
C GLU A 238 -12.40 7.75 -9.03
N ALA A 239 -11.83 8.38 -10.05
CA ALA A 239 -12.55 9.30 -10.93
C ALA A 239 -13.74 8.61 -11.61
N LEU A 240 -13.55 7.40 -12.14
CA LEU A 240 -14.61 6.62 -12.80
C LEU A 240 -15.75 6.27 -11.83
N VAL A 241 -15.44 5.85 -10.60
CA VAL A 241 -16.45 5.54 -9.57
C VAL A 241 -17.20 6.81 -9.15
N LYS A 242 -16.49 7.94 -8.97
CA LYS A 242 -17.12 9.21 -8.62
C LYS A 242 -18.03 9.73 -9.74
N GLU A 243 -17.54 9.76 -10.98
CA GLU A 243 -18.33 10.23 -12.12
C GLU A 243 -19.61 9.41 -12.30
N SER A 244 -19.49 8.08 -12.30
CA SER A 244 -20.65 7.19 -12.43
C SER A 244 -21.62 7.32 -11.26
N TRP A 245 -21.11 7.53 -10.04
CA TRP A 245 -21.96 7.81 -8.89
C TRP A 245 -22.70 9.15 -8.99
N GLU A 246 -22.08 10.20 -9.52
CA GLU A 246 -22.78 11.47 -9.77
C GLU A 246 -23.98 11.26 -10.70
N THR A 247 -23.83 10.48 -11.76
CA THR A 247 -24.95 10.12 -12.64
C THR A 247 -26.03 9.31 -11.91
N MET A 248 -25.64 8.30 -11.11
CA MET A 248 -26.60 7.50 -10.35
C MET A 248 -27.36 8.31 -9.28
N LYS A 249 -26.78 9.41 -8.78
CA LYS A 249 -27.45 10.27 -7.80
C LYS A 249 -28.66 11.03 -8.35
N GLU A 250 -28.77 11.17 -9.68
CA GLU A 250 -29.90 11.84 -10.32
C GLU A 250 -31.21 11.06 -10.13
N ASP A 251 -31.16 9.73 -10.01
CA ASP A 251 -32.32 8.87 -9.75
C ASP A 251 -31.98 7.68 -8.83
N ILE A 252 -31.55 7.97 -7.60
CA ILE A 252 -31.25 6.93 -6.60
C ILE A 252 -32.42 5.94 -6.44
N PRO A 253 -33.69 6.38 -6.29
CA PRO A 253 -34.81 5.44 -6.13
C PRO A 253 -34.99 4.51 -7.33
N GLY A 254 -34.88 5.01 -8.56
CA GLY A 254 -34.99 4.22 -9.78
C GLY A 254 -33.88 3.19 -9.90
N PHE A 255 -32.61 3.62 -9.79
CA PHE A 255 -31.47 2.69 -9.87
C PHE A 255 -31.45 1.68 -8.73
N SER A 256 -31.90 2.06 -7.53
CA SER A 256 -32.03 1.12 -6.41
C SER A 256 -33.07 0.03 -6.70
N LEU A 257 -34.20 0.40 -7.30
CA LEU A 257 -35.23 -0.54 -7.67
C LEU A 257 -34.78 -1.45 -8.82
N GLN A 258 -34.09 -0.89 -9.81
CA GLN A 258 -33.47 -1.67 -10.90
C GLN A 258 -32.44 -2.66 -10.37
N PHE A 259 -31.56 -2.22 -9.46
CA PHE A 259 -30.56 -3.07 -8.82
C PHE A 259 -31.20 -4.27 -8.12
N PHE A 260 -32.22 -4.06 -7.30
CA PHE A 260 -32.93 -5.16 -6.64
C PHE A 260 -33.73 -6.02 -7.61
N THR A 261 -34.33 -5.43 -8.64
CA THR A 261 -35.01 -6.19 -9.70
C THR A 261 -34.03 -7.12 -10.39
N THR A 262 -32.84 -6.62 -10.74
CA THR A 262 -31.77 -7.40 -11.38
C THR A 262 -31.28 -8.56 -10.50
N ILE A 263 -31.15 -8.34 -9.18
CA ILE A 263 -30.81 -9.44 -8.24
C ILE A 263 -31.85 -10.57 -8.33
N LEU A 264 -33.13 -10.21 -8.33
CA LEU A 264 -34.23 -11.18 -8.31
C LEU A 264 -34.49 -11.84 -9.67
N GLU A 265 -34.07 -11.20 -10.76
CA GLU A 265 -34.00 -11.81 -12.09
C GLU A 265 -32.88 -12.85 -12.19
N ILE A 266 -31.69 -12.52 -11.67
CA ILE A 266 -30.53 -13.43 -11.68
C ILE A 266 -30.76 -14.61 -10.73
N ALA A 267 -31.29 -14.37 -9.53
CA ALA A 267 -31.52 -15.37 -8.50
C ALA A 267 -32.94 -15.26 -7.91
N PRO A 268 -33.98 -15.78 -8.57
CA PRO A 268 -35.36 -15.72 -8.08
C PRO A 268 -35.55 -16.36 -6.70
N ALA A 269 -34.76 -17.37 -6.36
CA ALA A 269 -34.78 -18.02 -5.04
C ALA A 269 -34.40 -17.07 -3.89
N ALA A 270 -33.62 -16.02 -4.16
CA ALA A 270 -33.23 -15.02 -3.15
C ALA A 270 -34.43 -14.25 -2.58
N LYS A 271 -35.60 -14.25 -3.24
CA LYS A 271 -36.85 -13.70 -2.70
C LYS A 271 -37.15 -14.21 -1.29
N GLY A 272 -36.86 -15.50 -1.02
CA GLY A 272 -37.11 -16.12 0.28
C GLY A 272 -36.34 -15.50 1.45
N LEU A 273 -35.22 -14.81 1.16
CA LEU A 273 -34.39 -14.11 2.14
C LEU A 273 -35.01 -12.79 2.60
N PHE A 274 -35.90 -12.20 1.78
CA PHE A 274 -36.55 -10.92 2.04
C PHE A 274 -37.98 -11.14 2.54
N SER A 275 -38.20 -10.93 3.84
CA SER A 275 -39.52 -11.14 4.46
C SER A 275 -40.64 -10.29 3.83
N PHE A 276 -40.31 -9.16 3.22
CA PHE A 276 -41.25 -8.27 2.53
C PHE A 276 -41.54 -8.67 1.08
N LEU A 277 -40.94 -9.74 0.56
CA LEU A 277 -41.14 -10.28 -0.80
C LEU A 277 -41.67 -11.72 -0.82
N LYS A 278 -41.84 -12.37 0.34
CA LYS A 278 -42.18 -13.80 0.44
C LYS A 278 -43.47 -14.20 -0.29
N ASP A 279 -44.43 -13.30 -0.41
CA ASP A 279 -45.77 -13.58 -0.98
C ASP A 279 -45.99 -12.93 -2.36
N SER A 280 -44.94 -12.44 -3.02
CA SER A 280 -45.05 -11.73 -4.31
C SER A 280 -44.42 -12.47 -5.48
N ASN A 281 -45.22 -12.72 -6.53
CA ASN A 281 -44.75 -13.32 -7.78
C ASN A 281 -43.84 -12.37 -8.58
N GLU A 282 -43.97 -11.06 -8.39
CA GLU A 282 -43.18 -10.02 -9.05
C GLU A 282 -42.46 -9.13 -8.03
N VAL A 283 -41.48 -8.34 -8.49
CA VAL A 283 -40.87 -7.28 -7.68
C VAL A 283 -41.86 -6.12 -7.64
N PRO A 284 -42.57 -5.87 -6.53
CA PRO A 284 -43.63 -4.88 -6.55
C PRO A 284 -43.00 -3.50 -6.60
N GLN A 285 -43.04 -2.89 -7.79
CA GLN A 285 -42.42 -1.59 -8.10
C GLN A 285 -42.92 -0.46 -7.20
N ASN A 286 -44.09 -0.62 -6.56
CA ASN A 286 -44.69 0.33 -5.63
C ASN A 286 -44.60 -0.09 -4.15
N ASN A 287 -43.83 -1.11 -3.79
CA ASN A 287 -43.66 -1.51 -2.39
C ASN A 287 -42.72 -0.53 -1.65
N PRO A 288 -43.22 0.24 -0.66
CA PRO A 288 -42.40 1.24 0.03
C PRO A 288 -41.30 0.60 0.89
N LYS A 289 -41.49 -0.62 1.41
CA LYS A 289 -40.47 -1.34 2.19
C LYS A 289 -39.33 -1.80 1.30
N LEU A 290 -39.63 -2.30 0.10
CA LEU A 290 -38.63 -2.65 -0.89
C LEU A 290 -37.82 -1.41 -1.30
N LYS A 291 -38.49 -0.30 -1.65
CA LYS A 291 -37.79 0.95 -2.02
C LYS A 291 -36.86 1.45 -0.93
N ALA A 292 -37.33 1.50 0.31
CA ALA A 292 -36.52 1.96 1.45
C ALA A 292 -35.31 1.05 1.70
N HIS A 293 -35.49 -0.28 1.63
CA HIS A 293 -34.39 -1.22 1.77
C HIS A 293 -33.40 -1.13 0.60
N ALA A 294 -33.91 -1.05 -0.61
CA ALA A 294 -33.13 -0.98 -1.83
C ALA A 294 -32.23 0.26 -1.85
N VAL A 295 -32.80 1.42 -1.54
CA VAL A 295 -32.05 2.68 -1.44
C VAL A 295 -30.96 2.58 -0.38
N LYS A 296 -31.25 1.98 0.78
CA LYS A 296 -30.25 1.83 1.84
C LYS A 296 -29.07 0.98 1.40
N VAL A 297 -29.32 -0.19 0.80
CA VAL A 297 -28.26 -1.12 0.37
C VAL A 297 -27.47 -0.54 -0.80
N PHE A 298 -28.16 0.03 -1.79
CA PHE A 298 -27.53 0.63 -2.96
C PHE A 298 -26.63 1.79 -2.57
N LYS A 299 -27.15 2.75 -1.78
CA LYS A 299 -26.39 3.89 -1.28
C LYS A 299 -25.19 3.47 -0.44
N LEU A 300 -25.36 2.54 0.50
CA LEU A 300 -24.25 2.01 1.31
C LEU A 300 -23.15 1.39 0.43
N THR A 301 -23.54 0.62 -0.59
CA THR A 301 -22.60 -0.04 -1.50
C THR A 301 -21.81 0.99 -2.31
N CYS A 302 -22.50 1.99 -2.88
CA CYS A 302 -21.87 3.05 -3.66
C CYS A 302 -20.99 3.98 -2.81
N GLU A 303 -21.45 4.38 -1.63
CA GLU A 303 -20.65 5.20 -0.70
C GLU A 303 -19.41 4.45 -0.20
N SER A 304 -19.53 3.16 0.10
CA SER A 304 -18.38 2.33 0.48
C SER A 304 -17.37 2.20 -0.66
N ALA A 305 -17.86 2.08 -1.90
CA ALA A 305 -16.99 2.03 -3.07
C ALA A 305 -16.19 3.33 -3.25
N ILE A 306 -16.82 4.49 -3.04
CA ILE A 306 -16.14 5.80 -3.10
C ILE A 306 -15.13 5.94 -1.98
N GLN A 307 -15.53 5.65 -0.74
CA GLN A 307 -14.65 5.75 0.44
C GLN A 307 -13.41 4.88 0.29
N LEU A 308 -13.58 3.66 -0.22
CA LEU A 308 -12.46 2.77 -0.51
C LEU A 308 -11.49 3.38 -1.52
N ARG A 309 -12.00 4.06 -2.54
CA ARG A 309 -11.16 4.72 -3.55
C ARG A 309 -10.47 5.97 -3.00
N GLU A 310 -11.11 6.73 -2.12
CA GLU A 310 -10.49 7.89 -1.48
C GLU A 310 -9.45 7.51 -0.42
N LYS A 311 -9.74 6.50 0.42
CA LYS A 311 -8.96 6.22 1.65
C LYS A 311 -8.06 5.00 1.58
N GLY A 312 -8.31 4.10 0.62
CA GLY A 312 -7.53 2.86 0.48
C GLY A 312 -8.09 1.68 1.24
N GLU A 313 -9.10 1.94 2.06
CA GLU A 313 -9.77 0.97 2.90
C GLU A 313 -11.24 1.36 3.06
N ILE A 314 -12.05 0.39 3.45
CA ILE A 314 -13.46 0.63 3.76
C ILE A 314 -13.55 1.14 5.20
N VAL A 315 -13.86 2.42 5.35
CA VAL A 315 -14.01 3.07 6.66
C VAL A 315 -15.49 3.06 7.07
N LEU A 316 -16.05 1.87 7.19
CA LEU A 316 -17.35 1.70 7.86
C LEU A 316 -17.12 1.60 9.37
N PRO A 317 -17.98 2.19 10.21
CA PRO A 317 -17.89 1.99 11.66
C PRO A 317 -17.91 0.49 11.98
N GLU A 318 -17.05 0.05 12.90
CA GLU A 318 -16.95 -1.36 13.31
C GLU A 318 -18.32 -1.93 13.72
N SER A 319 -19.14 -1.11 14.40
CA SER A 319 -20.52 -1.45 14.78
C SER A 319 -21.42 -1.72 13.57
N THR A 320 -21.24 -0.98 12.47
CA THR A 320 -21.98 -1.19 11.22
C THR A 320 -21.55 -2.49 10.55
N LEU A 321 -20.24 -2.76 10.45
CA LEU A 321 -19.72 -3.99 9.84
C LEU A 321 -20.16 -5.24 10.63
N LYS A 322 -20.03 -5.22 11.96
CA LYS A 322 -20.54 -6.29 12.84
C LYS A 322 -22.04 -6.53 12.67
N HIS A 323 -22.83 -5.45 12.61
CA HIS A 323 -24.26 -5.55 12.39
C HIS A 323 -24.57 -6.17 11.02
N LEU A 324 -23.88 -5.76 9.95
CA LEU A 324 -24.05 -6.34 8.63
C LEU A 324 -23.68 -7.82 8.63
N GLY A 325 -22.53 -8.20 9.19
CA GLY A 325 -22.12 -9.60 9.28
C GLY A 325 -23.13 -10.48 10.02
N SER A 326 -23.57 -10.05 11.21
CA SER A 326 -24.59 -10.75 12.01
C SER A 326 -25.93 -10.90 11.26
N VAL A 327 -26.40 -9.83 10.61
CA VAL A 327 -27.65 -9.89 9.83
C VAL A 327 -27.49 -10.83 8.63
N HIS A 328 -26.39 -10.76 7.87
CA HIS A 328 -26.20 -11.63 6.71
C HIS A 328 -26.07 -13.10 7.12
N LEU A 329 -25.39 -13.39 8.22
CA LEU A 329 -25.31 -14.74 8.80
C LEU A 329 -26.70 -15.26 9.21
N SER A 330 -27.45 -14.49 10.01
CA SER A 330 -28.78 -14.89 10.49
C SER A 330 -29.81 -15.08 9.36
N LYS A 331 -29.62 -14.39 8.22
CA LYS A 331 -30.45 -14.54 7.02
C LYS A 331 -30.01 -15.68 6.12
N GLY A 332 -28.93 -16.40 6.44
CA GLY A 332 -28.42 -17.51 5.63
C GLY A 332 -27.83 -17.07 4.30
N VAL A 333 -27.22 -15.87 4.25
CA VAL A 333 -26.51 -15.42 3.06
C VAL A 333 -25.24 -16.26 2.87
N ILE A 334 -24.99 -16.70 1.64
CA ILE A 334 -23.81 -17.50 1.26
C ILE A 334 -22.97 -16.74 0.22
N ASP A 335 -21.75 -17.22 -0.04
CA ASP A 335 -20.83 -16.60 -0.99
C ASP A 335 -21.44 -16.36 -2.38
N ALA A 336 -22.22 -17.33 -2.89
CA ALA A 336 -22.87 -17.21 -4.19
C ALA A 336 -23.84 -16.02 -4.29
N HIS A 337 -24.45 -15.59 -3.18
CA HIS A 337 -25.32 -14.42 -3.19
C HIS A 337 -24.53 -13.12 -3.40
N PHE A 338 -23.29 -13.02 -2.93
CA PHE A 338 -22.45 -11.83 -3.16
C PHE A 338 -22.09 -11.69 -4.64
N GLU A 339 -21.82 -12.79 -5.35
CA GLU A 339 -21.55 -12.75 -6.80
C GLU A 339 -22.78 -12.27 -7.60
N VAL A 340 -23.98 -12.70 -7.20
CA VAL A 340 -25.24 -12.21 -7.81
C VAL A 340 -25.40 -10.71 -7.60
N VAL A 341 -25.12 -10.23 -6.38
CA VAL A 341 -25.20 -8.81 -6.05
C VAL A 341 -24.15 -8.00 -6.81
N LYS A 342 -22.93 -8.53 -6.99
CA LYS A 342 -21.87 -7.92 -7.80
C LYS A 342 -22.32 -7.73 -9.25
N GLU A 343 -22.83 -8.79 -9.86
CA GLU A 343 -23.31 -8.75 -11.24
C GLU A 343 -24.47 -7.76 -11.40
N ALA A 344 -25.43 -7.77 -10.45
CA ALA A 344 -26.54 -6.83 -10.46
C ALA A 344 -26.05 -5.37 -10.34
N LEU A 345 -25.09 -5.10 -9.44
CA LEU A 345 -24.49 -3.77 -9.29
C LEU A 345 -23.87 -3.30 -10.60
N LEU A 346 -23.03 -4.14 -11.22
CA LEU A 346 -22.34 -3.78 -12.46
C LEU A 346 -23.32 -3.51 -13.61
N ARG A 347 -24.42 -4.27 -13.70
CA ARG A 347 -25.49 -4.00 -14.67
C ARG A 347 -26.19 -2.67 -14.40
N THR A 348 -26.51 -2.37 -13.15
CA THR A 348 -27.13 -1.09 -12.78
C THR A 348 -26.21 0.09 -13.09
N VAL A 349 -24.91 0.00 -12.76
CA VAL A 349 -23.95 1.06 -13.12
C VAL A 349 -23.89 1.24 -14.64
N LYS A 350 -23.80 0.14 -15.40
CA LYS A 350 -23.76 0.17 -16.85
C LYS A 350 -24.99 0.85 -17.46
N GLU A 351 -26.17 0.54 -16.96
CA GLU A 351 -27.41 1.21 -17.39
C GLU A 351 -27.35 2.71 -17.09
N ALA A 352 -26.95 3.07 -15.86
CA ALA A 352 -26.93 4.45 -15.41
C ALA A 352 -26.00 5.34 -16.23
N VAL A 353 -24.81 4.85 -16.57
CA VAL A 353 -23.81 5.64 -17.32
C VAL A 353 -23.93 5.53 -18.83
N GLY A 354 -24.69 4.55 -19.34
CA GLY A 354 -24.96 4.34 -20.76
C GLY A 354 -23.68 4.26 -21.60
N SER A 355 -23.52 5.20 -22.53
CA SER A 355 -22.37 5.25 -23.46
C SER A 355 -21.02 5.53 -22.79
N LYS A 356 -21.01 6.01 -21.54
CA LYS A 356 -19.79 6.22 -20.76
C LYS A 356 -19.25 4.94 -20.11
N TRP A 357 -19.95 3.81 -20.24
CA TRP A 357 -19.51 2.54 -19.68
C TRP A 357 -18.20 2.07 -20.32
N SER A 358 -17.25 1.65 -19.49
CA SER A 358 -15.97 1.09 -19.92
C SER A 358 -15.58 -0.15 -19.09
N GLU A 359 -14.66 -0.96 -19.61
CA GLU A 359 -14.14 -2.11 -18.85
C GLU A 359 -13.30 -1.66 -17.64
N GLU A 360 -12.69 -0.48 -17.69
CA GLU A 360 -11.99 0.13 -16.56
C GLU A 360 -12.99 0.49 -15.45
N MET A 361 -14.15 1.05 -15.80
CA MET A 361 -15.21 1.38 -14.85
C MET A 361 -15.79 0.11 -14.22
N LYS A 362 -16.02 -0.94 -15.02
CA LYS A 362 -16.41 -2.26 -14.52
C LYS A 362 -15.42 -2.82 -13.50
N CYS A 363 -14.12 -2.73 -13.80
CA CYS A 363 -13.08 -3.20 -12.90
C CYS A 363 -13.04 -2.36 -11.62
N ALA A 364 -13.17 -1.03 -11.73
CA ALA A 364 -13.17 -0.12 -10.60
C ALA A 364 -14.34 -0.41 -9.63
N TRP A 365 -15.55 -0.60 -10.15
CA TRP A 365 -16.71 -0.97 -9.34
C TRP A 365 -16.62 -2.40 -8.80
N GLY A 366 -16.18 -3.35 -9.62
CA GLY A 366 -16.05 -4.75 -9.23
C GLY A 366 -15.08 -4.96 -8.07
N GLU A 367 -13.87 -4.40 -8.16
CA GLU A 367 -12.88 -4.48 -7.08
C GLU A 367 -13.37 -3.75 -5.81
N ALA A 368 -14.10 -2.64 -5.97
CA ALA A 368 -14.62 -1.92 -4.82
C ALA A 368 -15.70 -2.72 -4.08
N TYR A 369 -16.58 -3.39 -4.83
CA TYR A 369 -17.54 -4.33 -4.29
C TYR A 369 -16.88 -5.55 -3.63
N ASP A 370 -15.86 -6.14 -4.25
CA ASP A 370 -15.18 -7.33 -3.74
C ASP A 370 -14.57 -7.09 -2.36
N GLN A 371 -13.99 -5.91 -2.15
CA GLN A 371 -13.44 -5.54 -0.85
C GLN A 371 -14.54 -5.36 0.21
N LEU A 372 -15.68 -4.78 -0.17
CA LEU A 372 -16.84 -4.65 0.74
C LEU A 372 -17.42 -6.01 1.10
N ALA A 373 -17.60 -6.89 0.10
CA ALA A 373 -18.06 -8.24 0.30
C ALA A 373 -17.11 -9.02 1.22
N THR A 374 -15.79 -8.87 1.03
CA THR A 374 -14.79 -9.51 1.90
C THR A 374 -14.92 -9.05 3.35
N ALA A 375 -15.01 -7.73 3.59
CA ALA A 375 -15.18 -7.17 4.92
C ALA A 375 -16.45 -7.71 5.62
N ILE A 376 -17.57 -7.80 4.91
CA ILE A 376 -18.83 -8.35 5.47
C ILE A 376 -18.69 -9.85 5.74
N LYS A 377 -18.08 -10.62 4.83
CA LYS A 377 -17.88 -12.07 4.99
C LYS A 377 -17.00 -12.40 6.19
N ASP A 378 -15.99 -11.59 6.47
CA ASP A 378 -15.13 -11.80 7.63
C ASP A 378 -15.88 -11.57 8.95
N GLU A 379 -16.77 -10.57 9.00
CA GLU A 379 -17.68 -10.39 10.14
C GLU A 379 -18.73 -11.51 10.27
N MET A 380 -19.22 -12.06 9.15
CA MET A 380 -20.09 -13.25 9.17
C MET A 380 -19.38 -14.45 9.81
N LYS A 381 -18.11 -14.69 9.47
CA LYS A 381 -17.30 -15.76 10.07
C LYS A 381 -17.06 -15.51 11.57
N ALA A 382 -16.75 -14.28 11.95
CA ALA A 382 -16.55 -13.90 13.35
C ALA A 382 -17.81 -14.12 14.19
N ALA A 383 -18.98 -13.72 13.67
CA ALA A 383 -20.26 -13.97 14.31
C ALA A 383 -20.56 -15.48 14.46
N ALA A 384 -20.32 -16.28 13.42
CA ALA A 384 -20.51 -17.72 13.47
C ALA A 384 -19.62 -18.41 14.52
N ALA A 385 -18.36 -17.96 14.65
CA ALA A 385 -17.44 -18.47 15.66
C ALA A 385 -17.88 -18.11 17.09
N ALA A 386 -18.42 -16.90 17.29
CA ALA A 386 -18.96 -16.48 18.58
C ALA A 386 -20.20 -17.30 18.99
N ASP A 387 -21.11 -17.57 18.06
CA ASP A 387 -22.30 -18.41 18.32
C ASP A 387 -21.92 -19.85 18.70
N GLN A 388 -20.92 -20.43 18.02
CA GLN A 388 -20.39 -21.76 18.35
C GLN A 388 -19.74 -21.78 19.74
N LEU A 389 -18.97 -20.76 20.09
CA LEU A 389 -18.34 -20.66 21.41
C LEU A 389 -19.38 -20.54 22.52
N SER A 390 -20.42 -19.74 22.32
CA SER A 390 -21.53 -19.62 23.26
C SER A 390 -22.26 -20.96 23.45
N SER A 391 -22.57 -21.66 22.37
CA SER A 391 -23.23 -22.96 22.43
C SER A 391 -22.38 -24.01 23.16
N ASN A 392 -21.06 -24.02 22.95
CA ASN A 392 -20.14 -24.92 23.65
C ASN A 392 -20.05 -24.61 25.15
N LEU A 393 -20.06 -23.33 25.53
CA LEU A 393 -20.09 -22.90 26.92
C LEU A 393 -21.39 -23.32 27.62
N ASP A 394 -22.54 -23.13 26.98
CA ASP A 394 -23.84 -23.53 27.53
C ASP A 394 -23.92 -25.06 27.74
N GLN A 395 -23.38 -25.85 26.80
CA GLN A 395 -23.28 -27.30 26.97
C GLN A 395 -22.32 -27.71 28.09
N ALA A 396 -21.17 -27.04 28.24
CA ALA A 396 -20.22 -27.32 29.31
C ALA A 396 -20.80 -27.01 30.71
N VAL A 397 -21.60 -25.95 30.83
CA VAL A 397 -22.31 -25.61 32.07
C VAL A 397 -23.39 -26.65 32.39
N GLN A 398 -24.10 -27.18 31.39
CA GLN A 398 -25.09 -28.26 31.59
C GLN A 398 -24.48 -29.61 31.95
N ILE A 399 -23.23 -29.90 31.56
CA ILE A 399 -22.53 -31.14 31.91
C ILE A 399 -21.93 -31.08 33.32
N THR A 400 -21.70 -29.88 33.86
CA THR A 400 -21.06 -29.67 35.17
C THR A 400 -22.04 -29.31 36.29
N ALA A 401 -23.32 -29.12 35.97
CA ALA A 401 -24.43 -29.02 36.92
C ALA A 401 -25.14 -30.38 37.06
#